data_AF-A0A453BDG1-F1
#
_entry.id   AF-A0A453BDG1-F1
#
_cell.length_a   1.000
_cell.length_b   1.000
_cell.length_c   1.000
_cell.angle_alpha   90.00
_cell.angle_beta   90.00
_cell.angle_gamma   90.00
#
_symmetry.space_group_name_H-M   'P 1'
#
loop_
_entity.id
_entity.type
_entity.pdbx_description
1 polymer ?
#
loop_
_entity_poly.entity_id
_entity_poly.type
_entity_poly.pdbx_seq_one_letter_code
_entity_poly.pdbx_strand_id
1 'polypeptide(L)' 'GLNGNSWARDIQDNLGLHKIGQYLQLWQIMQRTELSTTPDRLIWRWTASGTYSAQSCYTATFHGSTGCHSWKLIWKCWAP' A
#
# COMPACT_ATOMS: atom_id res chain seq x y z
N GLY A 1 8.76 16.95 -0.78
CA GLY A 1 7.51 16.24 -1.07
C GLY A 1 6.49 17.23 -1.59
N LEU A 2 5.61 17.76 -0.75
CA LEU A 2 4.53 18.66 -1.23
C LEU A 2 4.85 20.15 -1.09
N ASN A 3 5.66 20.51 -0.09
CA ASN A 3 6.08 21.90 0.11
C ASN A 3 6.93 22.40 -1.07
N GLY A 4 6.63 23.61 -1.55
CA GLY A 4 7.31 24.24 -2.68
C GLY A 4 7.25 23.47 -3.99
N ASN A 5 6.17 22.73 -4.24
CA ASN A 5 5.95 21.92 -5.46
C ASN A 5 7.10 20.95 -5.79
N SER A 6 7.82 20.48 -4.75
CA SER A 6 8.97 19.60 -4.93
C SER A 6 8.60 18.24 -5.56
N TRP A 7 7.37 17.76 -5.36
CA TRP A 7 6.85 16.51 -5.94
C TRP A 7 6.86 16.50 -7.47
N ALA A 8 6.71 17.66 -8.11
CA ALA A 8 6.73 17.75 -9.57
C ALA A 8 8.13 17.52 -10.14
N ARG A 9 9.19 17.72 -9.33
CA ARG A 9 10.59 17.52 -9.76
C ARG A 9 10.99 16.05 -9.83
N ASP A 10 10.29 15.19 -9.09
CA ASP A 10 10.52 13.75 -9.08
C ASP A 10 9.96 13.06 -10.34
N ILE A 11 9.23 13.81 -11.18
CA ILE A 11 8.69 13.33 -12.45
C ILE A 11 9.77 13.49 -13.53
N GLN A 12 10.64 12.48 -13.66
CA GLN A 12 11.70 12.44 -14.66
C GLN A 12 11.28 11.53 -15.83
N ASP A 13 10.66 12.07 -16.88
CA ASP A 13 10.49 11.39 -18.16
C ASP A 13 10.00 12.34 -19.27
N ASN A 14 10.08 11.92 -20.53
CA ASN A 14 9.45 12.63 -21.65
C ASN A 14 7.91 12.53 -21.54
N LEU A 15 7.28 13.63 -21.13
CA LEU A 15 5.84 13.70 -20.87
C LEU A 15 5.06 13.83 -22.17
N GLY A 16 4.65 12.70 -22.74
CA GLY A 16 3.62 12.68 -23.79
C GLY A 16 2.30 13.31 -23.32
N LEU A 17 1.43 13.72 -24.25
CA LEU A 17 0.19 14.47 -23.99
C LEU A 17 -0.69 13.84 -22.88
N HIS A 18 -0.77 12.51 -22.84
CA HIS A 18 -1.53 11.79 -21.82
C HIS A 18 -0.98 11.99 -20.40
N LYS A 19 0.35 12.01 -20.24
CA LYS A 19 1.01 12.22 -18.95
C LYS A 19 0.83 13.66 -18.45
N ILE A 20 0.76 14.64 -19.36
CA ILE A 20 0.44 16.04 -19.03
C ILE A 20 -0.96 16.13 -18.42
N GLY A 21 -1.94 15.41 -18.98
CA GLY A 21 -3.29 15.34 -18.43
C GLY A 21 -3.31 14.81 -16.99
N GLN A 22 -2.61 13.71 -16.73
CA GLN A 22 -2.49 13.13 -15.39
C GLN A 22 -1.77 14.08 -14.42
N TYR A 23 -0.74 14.78 -14.89
CA TYR A 23 -0.04 15.79 -14.10
C TYR A 23 -0.97 16.93 -13.67
N LEU A 24 -1.76 17.49 -14.59
CA LEU A 24 -2.72 18.56 -14.27
C LEU A 24 -3.79 18.09 -13.28
N GLN A 25 -4.24 16.85 -13.38
CA GLN A 25 -5.17 16.27 -12.41
C GLN A 25 -4.55 16.19 -11.01
N LEU A 26 -3.32 15.68 -10.90
CA LEU A 26 -2.59 15.63 -9.64
C LEU A 26 -2.35 17.03 -9.06
N TRP A 27 -1.98 18.00 -9.91
CA TRP A 27 -1.80 19.38 -9.50
C TRP A 27 -3.07 19.97 -8.87
N GLN A 28 -4.23 19.76 -9.50
CA GLN A 28 -5.52 20.23 -8.98
C GLN A 28 -5.89 19.59 -7.64
N ILE A 29 -5.59 18.30 -7.46
CA ILE A 29 -5.83 17.60 -6.19
C ILE A 29 -4.92 18.16 -5.09
N MET A 30 -3.62 18.35 -5.39
CA MET A 30 -2.66 18.86 -4.42
C MET A 30 -2.95 20.31 -4.00
N GLN A 31 -3.41 21.16 -4.91
CA GLN A 31 -3.84 22.53 -4.60
C GLN A 31 -4.99 22.58 -3.59
N ARG A 32 -5.87 21.58 -3.60
CA ARG A 32 -7.04 21.49 -2.71
C ARG A 32 -6.76 20.72 -1.42
N THR A 33 -5.58 20.12 -1.31
CA THR A 33 -5.22 19.30 -0.14
C THR A 33 -4.56 20.20 0.90
N GLU A 34 -5.27 20.46 1.99
CA GLU A 34 -4.69 21.17 3.13
C GLU A 34 -3.90 20.20 4.01
N LEU A 35 -2.61 20.49 4.18
CA LEU A 35 -1.75 19.73 5.09
C LEU A 35 -2.04 20.18 6.53
N SER A 36 -2.47 19.22 7.35
CA SER A 36 -2.57 19.42 8.79
C SER A 36 -1.20 19.25 9.45
N THR A 37 -0.98 19.94 10.57
CA THR A 37 0.20 19.73 11.44
C THR A 37 0.09 18.47 12.29
N THR A 38 -1.07 17.81 12.29
CA THR A 38 -1.26 16.52 12.97
C THR A 38 -0.46 15.42 12.27
N PRO A 39 0.27 14.58 13.02
CA PRO A 39 0.98 13.46 12.42
C PRO A 39 0.01 12.47 11.79
N ASP A 40 0.37 11.95 10.61
CA ASP A 40 -0.36 10.89 9.95
C ASP A 40 -0.42 9.63 10.82
N ARG A 41 -1.56 8.95 10.80
CA ARG A 41 -1.79 7.72 11.55
C ARG A 41 -1.90 6.54 10.61
N LEU A 42 -1.03 5.55 10.79
CA LEU A 42 -1.13 4.28 10.10
C LEU A 42 -2.12 3.39 10.84
N ILE A 43 -3.30 3.18 10.26
CA ILE A 43 -4.37 2.36 10.84
C ILE A 43 -4.40 1.00 10.13
N TRP A 44 -4.12 -0.06 10.88
CA TRP A 44 -4.17 -1.43 10.38
C TRP A 44 -5.61 -1.94 10.29
N ARG A 45 -6.13 -2.06 9.07
CA ARG A 45 -7.55 -2.39 8.81
C ARG A 45 -7.97 -3.80 9.25
N TRP A 46 -7.01 -4.69 9.50
CA TRP A 46 -7.26 -6.10 9.81
C TRP A 46 -7.32 -6.40 11.31
N THR A 47 -7.20 -5.39 12.17
CA THR A 47 -7.42 -5.51 13.61
C THR A 47 -8.41 -4.45 14.08
N ALA A 48 -9.30 -4.81 15.01
CA ALA A 48 -10.25 -3.86 15.59
C ALA A 48 -9.55 -2.73 16.37
N SER A 49 -8.36 -3.00 16.92
CA SER A 49 -7.52 -1.98 17.56
C SER A 49 -6.79 -1.06 16.59
N GLY A 50 -6.86 -1.31 15.27
CA GLY A 50 -6.14 -0.55 14.27
C GLY A 50 -4.61 -0.66 14.36
N THR A 51 -4.10 -1.56 15.21
CA THR A 51 -2.67 -1.70 15.50
C THR A 51 -2.06 -2.79 14.61
N TYR A 52 -0.94 -2.47 13.98
CA TYR A 52 -0.16 -3.41 13.20
C TYR A 52 0.59 -4.40 14.11
N SER A 53 0.62 -5.66 13.70
CA SER A 53 1.52 -6.67 14.27
C SER A 53 1.94 -7.66 13.19
N ALA A 54 3.13 -8.26 13.32
CA ALA A 54 3.57 -9.31 12.37
C ALA A 54 2.57 -10.48 12.31
N GLN A 55 1.94 -10.81 13.43
CA GLN A 55 0.89 -11.84 13.52
C GLN A 55 -0.37 -11.47 12.72
N SER A 56 -0.87 -10.25 12.87
CA SER A 56 -2.06 -9.80 12.15
C SER A 56 -1.79 -9.61 10.66
N CYS A 57 -0.57 -9.21 10.29
CA CYS A 57 -0.08 -9.20 8.91
C CYS A 57 -0.11 -10.60 8.29
N TYR A 58 0.49 -11.58 8.99
CA TYR A 58 0.48 -12.97 8.55
C TYR A 58 -0.95 -13.48 8.35
N THR A 59 -1.84 -13.21 9.31
CA THR A 59 -3.25 -13.61 9.22
C THR A 59 -3.97 -12.95 8.03
N ALA A 60 -3.71 -11.66 7.77
CA ALA A 60 -4.27 -10.94 6.64
C ALA A 60 -3.80 -11.49 5.29
N THR A 61 -2.54 -11.91 5.16
CA THR A 61 -1.99 -12.53 3.94
C THR A 61 -2.73 -13.81 3.54
N PHE A 62 -3.22 -14.57 4.52
CA PHE A 62 -3.98 -15.81 4.29
C PHE A 62 -5.49 -15.61 4.47
N HIS A 63 -5.96 -14.38 4.60
CA HIS A 63 -7.39 -14.10 4.74
C HIS A 63 -8.13 -14.51 3.45
N GLY A 64 -9.11 -15.41 3.57
CA GLY A 64 -9.82 -15.99 2.42
C GLY A 64 -9.10 -17.17 1.76
N SER A 65 -7.98 -17.64 2.31
CA SER A 65 -7.36 -18.89 1.88
C SER A 65 -8.22 -20.07 2.27
N THR A 66 -8.48 -20.97 1.32
CA THR A 66 -9.17 -22.23 1.58
C THR A 66 -8.18 -23.26 2.11
N GLY A 67 -8.53 -23.93 3.21
CA GLY A 67 -7.71 -25.00 3.78
C GLY A 67 -7.48 -26.13 2.77
N CYS A 68 -6.21 -26.39 2.44
CA CYS A 68 -5.82 -27.48 1.56
C CYS A 68 -5.67 -28.78 2.38
N HIS A 69 -6.69 -29.65 2.40
CA HIS A 69 -6.66 -30.91 3.18
C HIS A 69 -5.55 -31.89 2.76
N SER A 70 -4.96 -31.71 1.57
CA SER A 70 -3.82 -32.50 1.08
C SER A 70 -2.47 -32.05 1.64
N TRP A 71 -2.41 -31.06 2.55
CA TRP A 71 -1.16 -30.69 3.23
C TRP A 71 -0.50 -31.89 3.95
N LYS A 72 -1.31 -32.81 4.48
CA LYS A 72 -0.84 -34.06 5.10
C LYS A 72 -0.19 -35.04 4.11
N LEU A 73 -0.47 -34.91 2.81
CA LEU A 73 0.12 -35.76 1.76
C LEU A 73 1.45 -35.19 1.24
N ILE A 74 1.62 -33.87 1.31
CA ILE A 74 2.83 -33.17 0.86
C ILE A 74 3.95 -33.24 1.92
N TRP A 75 3.59 -33.24 3.21
CA TRP A 75 4.55 -33.24 4.32
C TRP A 75 4.86 -34.65 4.89
N LYS A 76 4.74 -35.71 4.09
CA LYS A 76 5.46 -36.95 4.44
C LYS A 76 6.94 -36.69 4.14
N CYS A 77 7.70 -36.38 5.17
CA CYS A 77 9.17 -36.38 5.10
C CYS A 77 9.60 -37.69 4.45
N TRP A 78 10.07 -37.61 3.21
CA TRP A 78 10.90 -38.65 2.62
C TRP A 78 12.23 -38.59 3.37
N ALA A 79 12.30 -39.31 4.49
CA ALA A 79 13.54 -39.70 5.12
C ALA A 79 13.81 -41.17 4.73
N PRO A 80 15.01 -41.51 4.22
CA PRO A 80 15.46 -42.89 4.15
C PRO A 80 15.73 -43.47 5.54
#